data_AF-A0A7V5FRB4-F1
#
_entry.id   AF-A0A7V5FRB4-F1
#
_cell.length_a   1.000
_cell.length_b   1.000
_cell.length_c   1.000
_cell.angle_alpha   90.00
_cell.angle_beta   90.00
_cell.angle_gamma   90.00
#
_symmetry.space_group_name_H-M   'P 1'
#
loop_
_entity.id
_entity.type
_entity.pdbx_description
1 polymer ?
#
loop_
_entity_poly.entity_id
_entity_poly.type
_entity_poly.pdbx_seq_one_letter_code
_entity_poly.pdbx_strand_id
1 'polypeptide(L)'
;MSEYQYYEFQAVDRPLPDEVQQGLRRISSRAHITPTGFVNVYNYGDLHADPEKLLEKYFDAFCYLANWGTRQLMFRIPADLIDAKSLQEYLVEDVFGLHATGEYFILSFESQSYSGESQESFKASVCLKKRFLI
;
A
#
# COMPACT_ATOMS: atom_id res chain seq x y z
N MET A 1 13.27 -6.14 22.04
CA MET A 1 13.25 -4.87 21.27
C MET A 1 11.87 -4.26 21.44
N SER A 2 11.77 -2.93 21.61
CA SER A 2 10.48 -2.24 21.56
C SER A 2 9.90 -2.34 20.15
N GLU A 3 8.61 -2.59 20.02
CA GLU A 3 7.93 -2.61 18.74
C GLU A 3 7.91 -1.20 18.11
N TYR A 4 8.11 -1.12 16.80
CA TYR A 4 7.98 0.12 16.04
C TYR A 4 7.41 -0.20 14.67
N GLN A 5 6.31 0.47 14.34
CA GLN A 5 5.63 0.38 13.07
C GLN A 5 5.28 1.77 12.57
N TYR A 6 5.58 2.03 11.31
CA TYR A 6 5.27 3.27 10.60
C TYR A 6 4.32 2.95 9.44
N TYR A 7 3.20 3.66 9.38
CA TYR A 7 2.24 3.60 8.28
C TYR A 7 2.06 4.99 7.70
N GLU A 8 2.12 5.12 6.38
CA GLU A 8 1.88 6.36 5.67
C GLU A 8 1.05 6.10 4.43
N PHE A 9 0.03 6.94 4.24
CA PHE A 9 -0.78 6.98 3.03
C PHE A 9 -0.72 8.38 2.44
N GLN A 10 -0.66 8.46 1.11
CA GLN A 10 -0.59 9.72 0.36
C GLN A 10 -1.63 9.74 -0.77
N ALA A 11 -2.35 10.85 -0.91
CA ALA A 11 -3.24 11.13 -2.02
C ALA A 11 -2.58 12.15 -2.95
N VAL A 12 -2.54 11.85 -4.24
CA VAL A 12 -1.86 12.63 -5.28
C VAL A 12 -2.90 13.39 -6.08
N ASP A 13 -2.73 14.71 -6.18
CA ASP A 13 -3.59 15.65 -6.93
C ASP A 13 -5.09 15.65 -6.56
N ARG A 14 -5.48 14.88 -5.54
CA ARG A 14 -6.85 14.79 -5.03
C ARG A 14 -6.87 14.94 -3.50
N PRO A 15 -6.94 16.18 -2.99
CA PRO A 15 -7.08 16.42 -1.56
C PRO A 15 -8.32 15.72 -0.98
N LEU A 16 -8.17 15.13 0.20
CA LEU A 16 -9.20 14.46 0.97
C LEU A 16 -10.21 15.48 1.51
N PRO A 17 -11.51 15.30 1.26
CA PRO A 17 -12.55 16.10 1.89
C PRO A 17 -12.50 16.00 3.41
N ASP A 18 -12.92 17.07 4.10
CA ASP A 18 -12.90 17.14 5.57
C ASP A 18 -13.68 15.98 6.22
N GLU A 19 -14.78 15.54 5.60
CA GLU A 19 -15.58 14.40 6.05
C GLU A 19 -14.75 13.10 6.09
N VAL A 20 -13.92 12.89 5.07
CA VAL A 20 -13.03 11.73 4.98
C VAL A 20 -11.93 11.82 6.03
N GLN A 21 -11.33 13.00 6.21
CA GLN A 21 -10.30 13.23 7.24
C GLN A 21 -10.86 12.97 8.66
N GLN A 22 -12.11 13.35 8.93
CA GLN A 22 -12.78 13.03 10.19
C GLN A 22 -13.03 11.52 10.35
N GLY A 23 -13.39 10.83 9.27
CA GLY A 23 -13.50 9.37 9.25
C GLY A 23 -12.19 8.68 9.61
N LEU A 24 -11.06 9.12 9.03
CA LEU A 24 -9.73 8.60 9.33
C LEU A 24 -9.33 8.80 10.80
N ARG A 25 -9.76 9.91 11.44
CA ARG A 25 -9.54 10.15 12.87
C ARG A 25 -10.21 9.10 13.78
N ARG A 26 -11.28 8.46 13.30
CA ARG A 26 -11.96 7.37 14.03
C ARG A 26 -11.18 6.06 13.94
N ILE A 27 -10.38 5.87 12.89
CA ILE A 27 -9.50 4.72 12.70
C ILE A 27 -8.28 4.86 13.62
N SER A 28 -7.65 6.03 13.61
CA SER A 28 -6.51 6.33 14.48
C SER A 28 -6.59 7.76 14.99
N SER A 29 -6.83 7.89 16.29
CA SER A 29 -6.94 9.18 16.96
C SER A 29 -5.59 9.90 17.08
N ARG A 30 -4.49 9.16 17.03
CA ARG A 30 -3.11 9.68 17.15
C ARG A 30 -2.46 9.96 15.79
N ALA A 31 -3.18 9.69 14.69
CA ALA A 31 -2.68 9.92 13.35
C ALA A 31 -2.36 11.39 13.09
N HIS A 32 -1.28 11.64 12.37
CA HIS A 32 -1.10 12.91 11.68
C HIS A 32 -1.87 12.87 10.37
N ILE A 33 -2.90 13.71 10.24
CA ILE A 33 -3.78 13.74 9.06
C ILE A 33 -3.73 15.13 8.44
N THR A 34 -3.47 15.17 7.14
CA THR A 34 -3.51 16.36 6.29
C THR A 34 -4.47 16.12 5.12
N PRO A 35 -4.79 17.14 4.31
CA PRO A 35 -5.60 16.93 3.11
C PRO A 35 -5.00 15.93 2.13
N THR A 36 -3.70 15.61 2.18
CA THR A 36 -3.08 14.66 1.24
C THR A 36 -2.44 13.47 1.94
N GLY A 37 -2.45 13.41 3.27
CA GLY A 37 -1.64 12.46 4.02
C GLY A 37 -2.34 11.88 5.25
N PHE A 38 -2.05 10.62 5.54
CA PHE A 38 -2.46 9.94 6.77
C PHE A 38 -1.30 9.09 7.30
N VAL A 39 -0.70 9.54 8.39
CA VAL A 39 0.51 8.94 8.97
C VAL A 39 0.23 8.44 10.39
N ASN A 40 0.63 7.21 10.67
CA ASN A 40 0.54 6.58 11.99
C ASN A 40 1.86 5.97 12.42
N VAL A 41 2.17 6.10 13.70
CA VAL A 41 3.29 5.41 14.34
C VAL A 41 2.77 4.62 15.53
N TYR A 42 3.02 3.32 15.53
CA TYR A 42 2.65 2.42 16.62
C TYR A 42 3.91 1.86 17.29
N ASN A 43 3.89 1.79 18.62
CA ASN A 43 4.90 1.09 19.42
C ASN A 43 4.31 -0.15 20.13
N TYR A 44 3.04 -0.45 19.85
CA TYR A 44 2.27 -1.61 20.29
C TYR A 44 1.00 -1.70 19.44
N GLY A 45 0.61 -2.91 19.04
CA GLY A 45 -0.58 -3.15 18.23
C GLY A 45 -0.46 -2.62 16.79
N ASP A 46 -1.54 -2.68 16.04
CA ASP A 46 -1.54 -2.45 14.58
C ASP A 46 -2.56 -1.41 14.13
N LEU A 47 -2.46 -1.02 12.85
CA LEU A 47 -3.50 -0.23 12.20
C LEU A 47 -4.83 -1.00 12.18
N HIS A 48 -5.89 -0.39 12.73
CA HIS A 48 -7.24 -0.97 12.75
C HIS A 48 -8.02 -0.75 11.44
N ALA A 49 -7.36 -0.89 10.30
CA ALA A 49 -7.93 -0.77 8.98
C ALA A 49 -7.15 -1.61 7.97
N ASP A 50 -7.80 -1.93 6.86
CA ASP A 50 -7.19 -2.64 5.74
C ASP A 50 -6.50 -1.62 4.81
N PRO A 51 -5.16 -1.66 4.66
CA PRO A 51 -4.42 -0.72 3.83
C PRO A 51 -4.88 -0.70 2.37
N GLU A 52 -5.18 -1.88 1.79
CA GLU A 52 -5.60 -1.96 0.39
C GLU A 52 -6.94 -1.24 0.20
N LYS A 53 -7.90 -1.43 1.13
CA LYS A 53 -9.20 -0.74 1.06
C LYS A 53 -9.08 0.77 1.27
N LEU A 54 -8.12 1.24 2.06
CA LEU A 54 -7.86 2.67 2.21
C LEU A 54 -7.26 3.25 0.93
N LEU A 55 -6.34 2.52 0.30
CA LEU A 55 -5.77 2.87 -1.00
C LEU A 55 -6.86 2.92 -2.08
N GLU A 56 -7.67 1.88 -2.23
CA GLU A 56 -8.75 1.84 -3.22
C GLU A 56 -9.71 3.05 -3.15
N LYS A 57 -10.01 3.52 -1.93
CA LYS A 57 -11.01 4.57 -1.71
C LYS A 57 -10.43 5.97 -1.71
N TYR A 58 -9.31 6.17 -1.03
CA TYR A 58 -8.90 7.52 -0.60
C TYR A 58 -7.51 7.91 -1.09
N PHE A 59 -6.58 6.96 -1.22
CA PHE A 59 -5.16 7.24 -1.41
C PHE A 59 -4.59 6.65 -2.69
N ASP A 60 -3.42 7.13 -3.09
CA ASP A 60 -2.74 6.70 -4.31
C ASP A 60 -1.42 5.99 -4.01
N ALA A 61 -0.83 6.24 -2.83
CA ALA A 61 0.35 5.54 -2.34
C ALA A 61 0.21 5.12 -0.88
N PHE A 62 0.88 4.02 -0.53
CA PHE A 62 1.00 3.49 0.83
C PHE A 62 2.43 3.03 1.11
N CYS A 63 2.92 3.29 2.31
CA CYS A 63 4.20 2.85 2.83
C CYS A 63 4.04 2.29 4.25
N TYR A 64 4.63 1.12 4.48
CA TYR A 64 4.73 0.48 5.78
C TYR A 64 6.16 0.05 6.07
N LEU A 65 6.63 0.35 7.28
CA LEU A 65 7.93 -0.03 7.77
C LEU A 65 7.81 -0.54 9.20
N ALA A 66 8.37 -1.70 9.49
CA ALA A 66 8.48 -2.22 10.83
C ALA A 66 9.93 -2.53 11.20
N ASN A 67 10.28 -2.35 12.48
CA ASN A 67 11.64 -2.57 12.96
C ASN A 67 12.07 -4.06 13.03
N TRP A 68 11.15 -5.00 12.81
CA TRP A 68 11.45 -6.42 12.55
C TRP A 68 11.71 -6.72 11.07
N GLY A 69 11.82 -5.69 10.22
CA GLY A 69 12.31 -5.82 8.85
C GLY A 69 11.25 -6.01 7.78
N THR A 70 9.96 -6.04 8.14
CA THR A 70 8.88 -5.98 7.15
C THR A 70 8.79 -4.58 6.57
N ARG A 71 8.79 -4.49 5.24
CA ARG A 71 8.54 -3.26 4.49
C ARG A 71 7.53 -3.55 3.41
N GLN A 72 6.57 -2.66 3.24
CA GLN A 72 5.57 -2.77 2.20
C GLN A 72 5.35 -1.41 1.53
N LEU A 73 5.26 -1.43 0.20
CA LEU A 73 4.91 -0.27 -0.60
C LEU A 73 3.75 -0.66 -1.51
N MET A 74 2.76 0.22 -1.65
CA MET A 74 1.70 0.05 -2.64
C MET A 74 1.44 1.33 -3.40
N PHE A 75 1.11 1.19 -4.69
CA PHE A 75 0.72 2.29 -5.57
C PHE A 75 -0.56 1.93 -6.30
N ARG A 76 -1.56 2.80 -6.19
CA ARG A 76 -2.76 2.75 -7.01
C ARG A 76 -2.53 3.60 -8.25
N ILE A 77 -2.57 2.97 -9.42
CA ILE A 77 -2.29 3.60 -10.69
C ILE A 77 -3.52 3.46 -11.60
N PRO A 78 -4.06 4.57 -12.13
CA PRO A 78 -5.11 4.54 -13.13
C PRO A 78 -4.78 3.61 -14.31
N ALA A 79 -5.77 2.82 -14.75
CA ALA A 79 -5.57 1.81 -15.79
C ALA A 79 -5.32 2.41 -17.18
N ASP A 80 -5.66 3.68 -17.39
CA ASP A 80 -5.37 4.44 -18.61
C ASP A 80 -3.91 4.91 -18.71
N LEU A 81 -3.18 4.94 -17.59
CA LEU A 81 -1.77 5.35 -17.56
C LEU A 81 -0.78 4.21 -17.81
N ILE A 82 -1.22 2.95 -17.73
CA ILE A 82 -0.33 1.79 -17.91
C ILE A 82 -0.95 0.77 -18.86
N ASP A 83 -0.18 0.37 -19.88
CA ASP A 83 -0.50 -0.82 -20.67
C ASP A 83 -0.28 -2.09 -19.82
N ALA A 84 -1.36 -2.82 -19.59
CA ALA A 84 -1.34 -4.08 -18.86
C ALA A 84 -0.35 -5.09 -19.46
N LYS A 85 -0.10 -5.06 -20.78
CA LYS A 85 0.89 -5.92 -21.43
C LYS A 85 2.31 -5.55 -21.04
N SER A 86 2.64 -4.26 -21.00
CA SER A 86 3.96 -3.80 -20.53
C SER A 86 4.20 -4.15 -19.07
N LEU A 87 3.17 -4.06 -18.22
CA LEU A 87 3.26 -4.47 -16.82
C LEU A 87 3.68 -5.93 -16.65
N GLN A 88 3.18 -6.83 -17.51
CA GLN A 88 3.53 -8.26 -17.47
C GLN A 88 5.03 -8.51 -17.64
N GLU A 89 5.73 -7.69 -18.40
CA GLU A 89 7.18 -7.81 -18.61
C GLU A 89 8.00 -7.46 -17.34
N TYR A 90 7.41 -6.65 -16.44
CA TYR A 90 8.02 -6.25 -15.18
C TYR A 90 7.54 -7.09 -13.98
N LEU A 91 6.62 -8.03 -14.20
CA LEU A 91 6.20 -9.00 -13.18
C LEU A 91 7.34 -9.98 -12.92
N VAL A 92 8.30 -9.58 -12.10
CA VAL A 92 9.27 -10.50 -11.52
C VAL A 92 8.54 -11.29 -10.44
N GLU A 93 8.44 -12.61 -10.64
CA GLU A 93 7.88 -13.52 -9.65
C GLU A 93 8.58 -13.29 -8.30
N ASP A 94 7.80 -13.43 -7.22
CA ASP A 94 8.18 -13.17 -5.82
C ASP A 94 8.33 -11.72 -5.37
N VAL A 95 8.56 -10.72 -6.25
CA VAL A 95 8.73 -9.31 -5.80
C VAL A 95 7.46 -8.46 -5.90
N PHE A 96 6.56 -8.85 -6.80
CA PHE A 96 5.55 -7.96 -7.34
C PHE A 96 4.14 -8.52 -7.16
N GLY A 97 3.28 -7.81 -6.43
CA GLY A 97 1.85 -8.06 -6.41
C GLY A 97 1.11 -7.13 -7.37
N LEU A 98 0.14 -7.69 -8.11
CA LEU A 98 -0.74 -6.92 -8.99
C LEU A 98 -2.19 -7.26 -8.65
N HIS A 99 -2.95 -6.24 -8.25
CA HIS A 99 -4.41 -6.31 -8.15
C HIS A 99 -5.03 -5.39 -9.21
N ALA A 100 -5.70 -5.99 -10.20
CA ALA A 100 -6.35 -5.26 -11.27
C ALA A 100 -7.84 -5.05 -10.94
N THR A 101 -8.27 -3.80 -10.97
CA THR A 101 -9.68 -3.42 -11.06
C THR A 101 -9.94 -2.80 -12.44
N GLY A 102 -11.20 -2.68 -12.86
CA GLY A 102 -11.52 -2.13 -14.18
C GLY A 102 -11.04 -0.67 -14.39
N GLU A 103 -10.75 0.06 -13.31
CA GLU A 103 -10.40 1.48 -13.34
C GLU A 103 -8.94 1.76 -12.94
N TYR A 104 -8.33 0.89 -12.13
CA TYR A 104 -6.97 1.07 -11.62
C TYR A 104 -6.27 -0.26 -11.34
N PHE A 105 -4.94 -0.23 -11.34
CA PHE A 105 -4.06 -1.27 -10.84
C PHE A 105 -3.53 -0.88 -9.47
N ILE A 106 -3.46 -1.83 -8.53
CA ILE A 106 -2.67 -1.70 -7.32
C ILE A 106 -1.42 -2.53 -7.50
N LEU A 107 -0.28 -1.85 -7.52
CA LEU A 107 1.04 -2.46 -7.46
C LEU A 107 1.44 -2.59 -6.00
N SER A 108 1.88 -3.76 -5.57
CA SER A 108 2.38 -3.97 -4.22
C SER A 108 3.78 -4.58 -4.24
N PHE A 109 4.62 -4.10 -3.35
CA PHE A 109 5.98 -4.57 -3.10
C PHE A 109 6.08 -4.88 -1.62
N GLU A 110 6.47 -6.09 -1.28
CA GLU A 110 6.72 -6.48 0.11
C GLU A 110 8.09 -7.11 0.19
N SER A 111 8.93 -6.60 1.09
CA SER A 111 10.23 -7.19 1.40
C SER A 111 10.30 -7.50 2.89
N GLN A 112 10.87 -8.65 3.23
CA GLN A 112 11.20 -8.98 4.60
C GLN A 112 12.71 -9.17 4.73
N SER A 113 13.34 -8.36 5.58
CA SER A 113 14.75 -8.53 5.93
C SER A 113 14.86 -9.13 7.32
N TYR A 114 15.38 -10.35 7.45
CA TYR A 114 15.80 -10.87 8.75
C TYR A 114 17.13 -10.21 9.13
N SER A 115 17.21 -9.62 10.32
CA SER A 115 18.46 -9.06 10.84
C SER A 115 19.45 -10.21 11.08
N GLY A 116 20.30 -10.52 10.10
CA GLY A 116 21.36 -11.51 10.25
C GLY A 116 22.04 -11.95 8.95
N GLU A 117 21.29 -12.17 7.87
CA GLU A 117 21.86 -12.58 6.58
C GLU A 117 21.04 -11.98 5.45
N SER A 118 21.74 -11.49 4.42
CA SER A 118 21.20 -10.80 3.26
C SER A 118 20.42 -11.75 2.36
N GLN A 119 19.20 -12.11 2.76
CA GLN A 119 18.17 -12.64 1.87
C GLN A 119 16.92 -11.80 2.07
N GLU A 120 16.75 -10.79 1.21
CA GLU A 120 15.47 -10.10 1.08
C GLU A 120 14.51 -11.09 0.41
N SER A 121 13.61 -11.67 1.20
CA SER A 121 12.51 -12.45 0.62
C SER A 121 11.40 -11.48 0.31
N PHE A 122 11.03 -11.39 -0.95
CA PHE A 122 9.84 -10.68 -1.35
C PHE A 122 8.66 -11.67 -1.45
N LYS A 123 7.44 -11.19 -1.23
CA LYS A 123 6.22 -11.97 -1.48
C LYS A 123 5.39 -11.28 -2.56
N ALA A 124 5.17 -11.99 -3.65
CA ALA A 124 4.24 -11.61 -4.69
C ALA A 124 2.86 -12.25 -4.45
N SER A 125 1.79 -11.47 -4.60
CA SER A 125 0.44 -12.00 -4.76
C SER A 125 -0.13 -11.45 -6.07
N VAL A 126 -0.22 -12.32 -7.08
CA VAL A 126 -0.83 -11.96 -8.37
C VAL A 126 -2.29 -12.40 -8.33
N CYS A 127 -3.21 -11.45 -8.12
CA CYS A 127 -4.64 -11.71 -8.23
C CYS A 127 -5.11 -11.28 -9.63
N LEU A 128 -4.75 -12.07 -10.65
CA LEU A 128 -5.35 -11.95 -11.98
C LEU A 128 -6.76 -12.55 -11.93
N LYS A 129 -7.78 -11.74 -11.62
CA LYS A 129 -9.14 -12.09 -12.02
C LYS A 129 -9.18 -12.07 -13.55
N LYS A 130 -9.06 -13.26 -14.15
CA LYS A 130 -9.22 -13.51 -15.59
C LYS A 130 -10.46 -12.78 -16.13
N ARG A 131 -10.25 -11.60 -16.71
CA ARG A 131 -11.13 -10.96 -17.68
C ARG A 131 -10.44 -9.79 -18.38
N PHE A 132 -9.22 -10.02 -18.86
CA PHE A 132 -8.76 -9.33 -20.06
C PHE A 132 -9.23 -10.14 -21.26
N LEU A 133 -10.49 -9.91 -21.67
CA LEU A 133 -10.92 -10.22 -23.03
C LEU A 133 -10.56 -8.99 -23.86
N ILE A 134 -9.59 -9.20 -24.75
CA ILE A 134 -9.39 -8.40 -25.97
C ILE A 134 -10.72 -8.36 -26.73
#